data_AF-A0A8T4V636-F1
#
_entry.id   AF-A0A8T4V636-F1
#
_cell.length_a   1.000
_cell.length_b   1.000
_cell.length_c   1.000
_cell.angle_alpha   90.00
_cell.angle_beta   90.00
_cell.angle_gamma   90.00
#
_symmetry.space_group_name_H-M   'P 1'
#
loop_
_entity.id
_entity.type
_entity.pdbx_description
1 polymer ?
#
loop_
_entity_poly.entity_id
_entity_poly.type
_entity_poly.pdbx_seq_one_letter_code
_entity_poly.pdbx_strand_id
1 'polypeptide(L)'
;MHRKIILSLCLAFLSLALVFGQAYPIEQITIEQKSVSLQSGIEDSGSLRVFLCPRDDCEGHILRLLGQAEQSIHCALYDIGLTSLQQLLIEKAKSIDVRLVTDNNYLQKFNKIFVKPDAFGEMHNKFCIIDQQWLFTGSTNPTENGVQKNNNNLLITDLPTLVGNYEDEFAELWNGTFKKGREVKNQIIFAENTTIQNYFCPEDNCAQQISRELEKAKRSIYFMTFSFTHEKIANILLLKNLDGVSVEGVIERRQATKDSPFQRFNQNGISTLKDGNPQTMHHKVFIIDDRTVITGSMNPTNNGNERNDENVLIIDSEEIAQQFLNEYRRVRAEAERAANIAIAVM
;
A
#
# COMPACT_ATOMS: atom_id res chain seq x y z
N MET A 1 -19.44 31.85 -36.54
CA MET A 1 -18.88 32.88 -35.64
C MET A 1 -19.77 32.96 -34.40
N HIS A 2 -19.42 32.20 -33.37
CA HIS A 2 -20.24 31.98 -32.17
C HIS A 2 -20.18 33.15 -31.20
N ARG A 3 -21.35 33.55 -30.64
CA ARG A 3 -21.60 33.79 -29.20
C ARG A 3 -22.97 34.43 -28.99
N LYS A 4 -23.97 33.62 -28.63
CA LYS A 4 -25.12 34.02 -27.81
C LYS A 4 -25.59 32.79 -27.01
N ILE A 5 -26.12 33.07 -25.83
CA ILE A 5 -26.97 32.23 -24.96
C ILE A 5 -26.20 31.33 -23.96
N ILE A 6 -25.84 31.90 -22.80
CA ILE A 6 -26.14 31.33 -21.49
C ILE A 6 -26.49 32.50 -20.56
N LEU A 7 -27.79 32.82 -20.49
CA LEU A 7 -28.37 33.69 -19.47
C LEU A 7 -29.69 33.00 -19.05
N SER A 8 -29.60 32.07 -18.10
CA SER A 8 -30.77 31.48 -17.44
C SER A 8 -30.34 30.81 -16.15
N LEU A 9 -31.18 30.95 -15.12
CA LEU A 9 -31.01 30.52 -13.72
C LEU A 9 -30.29 31.49 -12.77
N CYS A 10 -30.87 32.67 -12.57
CA CYS A 10 -30.84 33.36 -11.26
C CYS A 10 -32.00 34.37 -11.08
N LEU A 11 -33.13 34.15 -11.75
CA LEU A 11 -34.33 35.00 -11.69
C LEU A 11 -35.52 34.17 -11.22
N ALA A 12 -35.44 33.68 -9.98
CA ALA A 12 -36.56 32.99 -9.34
C ALA A 12 -36.56 33.17 -7.81
N PHE A 13 -36.15 34.32 -7.27
CA PHE A 13 -36.38 34.68 -5.86
C PHE A 13 -36.42 36.20 -5.66
N LEU A 14 -37.19 36.92 -6.49
CA LEU A 14 -37.46 38.35 -6.25
C LEU A 14 -38.91 38.70 -6.59
N SER A 15 -39.83 38.02 -5.90
CA SER A 15 -41.22 38.46 -5.85
C SER A 15 -41.86 38.02 -4.54
N LEU A 16 -41.31 38.46 -3.40
CA LEU A 16 -42.04 38.55 -2.13
C LEU A 16 -41.24 39.37 -1.10
N ALA A 17 -41.12 40.68 -1.30
CA ALA A 17 -40.59 41.60 -0.28
C ALA A 17 -41.16 43.00 -0.48
N LEU A 18 -42.48 43.13 -0.29
CA LEU A 18 -43.17 44.41 -0.22
C LEU A 18 -44.08 44.47 1.01
N VAL A 19 -43.60 44.06 2.19
CA VAL A 19 -44.12 44.57 3.46
C VAL A 19 -42.99 44.48 4.50
N PHE A 20 -42.78 45.57 5.24
CA PHE A 20 -41.79 45.79 6.31
C PHE A 20 -40.38 46.17 5.85
N GLY A 21 -40.12 47.48 5.91
CA GLY A 21 -38.79 48.05 5.74
C GLY A 21 -37.89 47.70 6.91
N GLN A 22 -36.92 46.83 6.68
CA GLN A 22 -35.60 46.85 7.30
C GLN A 22 -34.58 46.41 6.25
N ALA A 23 -33.61 47.27 5.94
CA ALA A 23 -32.48 46.90 5.11
C ALA A 23 -31.50 46.10 5.97
N TYR A 24 -31.36 44.80 5.70
CA TYR A 24 -30.29 43.99 6.27
C TYR A 24 -29.02 44.19 5.43
N PRO A 25 -27.84 44.39 6.05
CA PRO A 25 -26.59 44.49 5.30
C PRO A 25 -26.30 43.15 4.62
N ILE A 26 -26.00 43.19 3.33
CA ILE A 26 -25.47 42.05 2.59
C ILE A 26 -24.02 41.87 3.05
N GLU A 27 -23.75 40.88 3.90
CA GLU A 27 -22.39 40.43 4.13
C GLU A 27 -21.79 39.94 2.81
N GLN A 28 -20.67 40.53 2.42
CA GLN A 28 -19.87 40.03 1.31
C GLN A 28 -19.35 38.64 1.69
N ILE A 29 -19.96 37.61 1.12
CA ILE A 29 -19.41 36.26 1.14
C ILE A 29 -18.10 36.33 0.35
N THR A 30 -16.99 36.45 1.08
CA THR A 30 -15.65 36.35 0.52
C THR A 30 -15.42 34.86 0.29
N ILE A 31 -15.48 34.43 -0.97
CA ILE A 31 -15.02 33.09 -1.34
C ILE A 31 -13.51 33.13 -1.20
N GLU A 32 -12.99 32.67 -0.04
CA GLU A 32 -11.60 32.30 0.07
C GLU A 32 -11.35 31.18 -0.95
N GLN A 33 -10.74 31.54 -2.08
CA GLN A 33 -10.04 30.55 -2.89
C GLN A 33 -8.94 29.99 -1.99
N LYS A 34 -9.23 28.84 -1.36
CA LYS A 34 -8.22 28.02 -0.72
C LYS A 34 -7.21 27.69 -1.81
N SER A 35 -6.10 28.41 -1.83
CA SER A 35 -4.94 28.06 -2.66
C SER A 35 -4.61 26.62 -2.32
N VAL A 36 -4.80 25.71 -3.27
CA VAL A 36 -4.30 24.34 -3.14
C VAL A 36 -2.79 24.50 -3.02
N SER A 37 -2.27 24.33 -1.80
CA SER A 37 -0.83 24.27 -1.60
C SER A 37 -0.35 23.09 -2.44
N LEU A 38 0.45 23.35 -3.47
CA LEU A 38 1.23 22.31 -4.12
C LEU A 38 2.00 21.62 -3.00
N GLN A 39 1.65 20.36 -2.78
CA GLN A 39 2.30 19.54 -1.76
C GLN A 39 3.78 19.49 -2.16
N SER A 40 4.66 20.08 -1.35
CA SER A 40 6.08 20.17 -1.65
C SER A 40 6.68 18.76 -1.59
N GLY A 41 7.07 18.22 -2.74
CA GLY A 41 7.79 16.94 -2.84
C GLY A 41 9.28 17.14 -3.11
N ILE A 42 10.03 16.05 -3.02
CA ILE A 42 11.48 16.00 -3.26
C ILE A 42 11.72 15.38 -4.64
N GLU A 43 12.47 16.08 -5.49
CA GLU A 43 12.97 15.52 -6.76
C GLU A 43 14.09 14.53 -6.49
N ASP A 44 14.03 13.36 -7.11
CA ASP A 44 14.93 12.26 -6.85
C ASP A 44 15.32 11.57 -8.17
N SER A 45 16.57 11.13 -8.26
CA SER A 45 17.10 10.42 -9.43
C SER A 45 17.32 8.95 -9.09
N GLY A 46 16.54 8.07 -9.70
CA GLY A 46 16.57 6.64 -9.47
C GLY A 46 15.35 5.97 -10.10
N SER A 47 15.12 4.71 -9.76
CA SER A 47 14.07 3.88 -10.33
C SER A 47 13.33 3.09 -9.27
N LEU A 48 12.06 2.79 -9.52
CA LEU A 48 11.27 1.86 -8.72
C LEU A 48 10.84 0.69 -9.61
N ARG A 49 11.29 -0.51 -9.27
CA ARG A 49 10.98 -1.74 -10.01
C ARG A 49 10.08 -2.63 -9.19
N VAL A 50 9.14 -3.29 -9.87
CA VAL A 50 8.16 -4.20 -9.28
C VAL A 50 8.39 -5.61 -9.78
N PHE A 51 8.30 -6.57 -8.87
CA PHE A 51 8.38 -8.00 -9.14
C PHE A 51 7.18 -8.69 -8.46
N LEU A 52 6.51 -9.57 -9.19
CA LEU A 52 5.30 -10.28 -8.78
C LEU A 52 5.63 -11.75 -8.53
N CYS A 53 5.69 -12.11 -7.26
CA CYS A 53 6.04 -13.46 -6.83
C CYS A 53 4.83 -14.41 -7.01
N PRO A 54 5.08 -15.68 -7.36
CA PRO A 54 6.38 -16.32 -7.52
C PRO A 54 6.97 -16.22 -8.94
N ARG A 55 6.35 -15.48 -9.85
CA ARG A 55 6.66 -15.54 -11.29
C ARG A 55 7.95 -14.81 -11.68
N ASP A 56 8.34 -13.81 -10.89
CA ASP A 56 9.44 -12.91 -11.19
C ASP A 56 10.72 -13.19 -10.35
N ASP A 57 10.97 -14.45 -9.96
CA ASP A 57 12.19 -14.86 -9.23
C ASP A 57 12.56 -13.96 -8.04
N CYS A 58 11.58 -13.68 -7.17
CA CYS A 58 11.77 -12.76 -6.05
C CYS A 58 12.91 -13.17 -5.11
N GLU A 59 13.13 -14.48 -4.91
CA GLU A 59 14.29 -14.98 -4.15
C GLU A 59 15.60 -14.58 -4.82
N GLY A 60 15.77 -14.83 -6.12
CA GLY A 60 16.98 -14.46 -6.85
C GLY A 60 17.26 -12.95 -6.82
N HIS A 61 16.22 -12.12 -6.91
CA HIS A 61 16.36 -10.67 -6.78
C HIS A 61 16.82 -10.24 -5.37
N ILE A 62 16.21 -10.79 -4.32
CA ILE A 62 16.59 -10.50 -2.91
C ILE A 62 18.04 -10.94 -2.65
N LEU A 63 18.40 -12.18 -3.00
CA LEU A 63 19.73 -12.74 -2.74
C LEU A 63 20.82 -12.00 -3.53
N ARG A 64 20.55 -11.62 -4.78
CA ARG A 64 21.50 -10.85 -5.60
C ARG A 64 21.79 -9.49 -4.97
N LEU A 65 20.75 -8.78 -4.55
CA LEU A 65 20.88 -7.43 -3.98
C LEU A 65 21.67 -7.47 -2.67
N LEU A 66 21.31 -8.37 -1.75
CA LEU A 66 22.02 -8.54 -0.48
C LEU A 66 23.44 -9.10 -0.67
N GLY A 67 23.64 -9.95 -1.67
CA GLY A 67 24.94 -10.52 -2.01
C GLY A 67 25.95 -9.47 -2.48
N GLN A 68 25.47 -8.36 -3.05
CA GLN A 68 26.30 -7.24 -3.52
C GLN A 68 26.68 -6.24 -2.41
N ALA A 69 26.11 -6.35 -1.21
CA ALA A 69 26.37 -5.41 -0.12
C ALA A 69 27.85 -5.36 0.28
N GLU A 70 28.41 -4.16 0.40
CA GLU A 70 29.81 -3.92 0.76
C GLU A 70 29.99 -3.20 2.12
N GLN A 71 28.96 -2.50 2.61
CA GLN A 71 29.05 -1.64 3.79
C GLN A 71 28.02 -2.00 4.87
N SER A 72 26.75 -2.14 4.51
CA SER A 72 25.69 -2.42 5.47
C SER A 72 24.47 -3.14 4.87
N ILE A 73 23.79 -3.91 5.73
CA ILE A 73 22.47 -4.50 5.47
C ILE A 73 21.61 -4.27 6.70
N HIS A 74 20.56 -3.47 6.56
CA HIS A 74 19.61 -3.17 7.63
C HIS A 74 18.22 -3.68 7.24
N CYS A 75 17.68 -4.64 7.99
CA CYS A 75 16.46 -5.35 7.62
C CYS A 75 15.41 -5.32 8.72
N ALA A 76 14.17 -5.01 8.34
CA ALA A 76 12.98 -5.23 9.16
C ALA A 76 12.08 -6.24 8.44
N LEU A 77 12.13 -7.50 8.86
CA LEU A 77 11.48 -8.62 8.19
C LEU A 77 10.63 -9.39 9.20
N TYR A 78 9.31 -9.32 9.07
CA TYR A 78 8.38 -10.04 9.95
C TYR A 78 8.66 -11.55 9.99
N ASP A 79 8.70 -12.18 8.82
CA ASP A 79 8.97 -13.62 8.69
C ASP A 79 10.13 -13.85 7.72
N ILE A 80 11.19 -14.50 8.22
CA ILE A 80 12.43 -14.82 7.51
C ILE A 80 12.66 -16.34 7.39
N GLY A 81 11.65 -17.10 6.99
CA GLY A 81 11.74 -18.56 6.83
C GLY A 81 12.65 -19.08 5.71
N LEU A 82 13.23 -18.24 4.84
CA LEU A 82 14.06 -18.67 3.71
C LEU A 82 15.51 -18.95 4.13
N THR A 83 15.94 -20.21 4.03
CA THR A 83 17.25 -20.66 4.52
C THR A 83 18.42 -19.99 3.78
N SER A 84 18.31 -19.81 2.46
CA SER A 84 19.33 -19.15 1.63
C SER A 84 19.60 -17.71 2.09
N LEU A 85 18.52 -16.97 2.39
CA LEU A 85 18.61 -15.61 2.93
C LEU A 85 19.25 -15.59 4.33
N GLN A 86 18.81 -16.47 5.23
CA GLN A 86 19.37 -16.55 6.58
C GLN A 86 20.89 -16.79 6.55
N GLN A 87 21.34 -17.72 5.70
CA GLN A 87 22.76 -18.04 5.53
C GLN A 87 23.56 -16.86 4.96
N LEU A 88 23.00 -16.17 3.97
CA LEU A 88 23.63 -14.99 3.38
C LEU A 88 23.84 -13.86 4.40
N LEU A 89 22.81 -13.54 5.19
CA LEU A 89 22.91 -12.51 6.24
C LEU A 89 23.95 -12.91 7.31
N ILE A 90 23.96 -14.19 7.70
CA ILE A 90 24.95 -14.74 8.63
C ILE A 90 26.38 -14.60 8.10
N GLU A 91 26.60 -14.81 6.81
CA GLU A 91 27.92 -14.68 6.19
C GLU A 91 28.36 -13.23 6.10
N LYS A 92 27.47 -12.35 5.60
CA LYS A 92 27.73 -10.90 5.49
C LYS A 92 28.03 -10.26 6.84
N ALA A 93 27.35 -10.67 7.91
CA ALA A 93 27.56 -10.17 9.26
C ALA A 93 28.98 -10.41 9.82
N LYS A 94 29.81 -11.21 9.15
CA LYS A 94 31.22 -11.39 9.52
C LYS A 94 32.11 -10.24 9.07
N SER A 95 31.68 -9.45 8.09
CA SER A 95 32.54 -8.45 7.42
C SER A 95 31.91 -7.06 7.27
N ILE A 96 30.59 -6.94 7.32
CA ILE A 96 29.87 -5.66 7.15
C ILE A 96 28.85 -5.45 8.28
N ASP A 97 28.32 -4.24 8.41
CA ASP A 97 27.29 -3.92 9.41
C ASP A 97 25.94 -4.53 8.99
N VAL A 98 25.63 -5.70 9.54
CA VAL A 98 24.31 -6.34 9.35
C VAL A 98 23.49 -6.10 10.61
N ARG A 99 22.24 -5.69 10.44
CA ARG A 99 21.26 -5.52 11.53
C ARG A 99 19.89 -6.01 11.09
N LEU A 100 19.26 -6.84 11.91
CA LEU A 100 17.96 -7.45 11.60
C LEU A 100 16.98 -7.25 12.76
N VAL A 101 15.82 -6.71 12.46
CA VAL A 101 14.64 -6.71 13.32
C VAL A 101 13.65 -7.73 12.75
N THR A 102 13.19 -8.67 13.58
CA THR A 102 12.29 -9.77 13.15
C THR A 102 11.32 -10.16 14.27
N ASP A 103 10.22 -10.83 13.92
CA ASP A 103 9.29 -11.39 14.91
C ASP A 103 9.98 -12.42 15.82
N ASN A 104 9.52 -12.47 17.07
CA ASN A 104 10.05 -13.30 18.15
C ASN A 104 10.21 -14.80 17.79
N ASN A 105 9.39 -15.34 16.90
CA ASN A 105 9.43 -16.76 16.51
C ASN A 105 10.69 -17.16 15.72
N TYR A 106 11.42 -16.19 15.15
CA TYR A 106 12.63 -16.46 14.35
C TYR A 106 13.94 -16.27 15.14
N LEU A 107 13.89 -15.70 16.35
CA LEU A 107 15.06 -15.44 17.16
C LEU A 107 15.88 -16.69 17.51
N GLN A 108 15.22 -17.84 17.76
CA GLN A 108 15.94 -19.07 18.11
C GLN A 108 16.83 -19.58 16.96
N LYS A 109 16.52 -19.19 15.70
CA LYS A 109 17.31 -19.54 14.53
C LYS A 109 18.50 -18.60 14.32
N PHE A 110 18.44 -17.40 14.89
CA PHE A 110 19.52 -16.42 14.89
C PHE A 110 20.06 -16.22 16.30
N ASN A 111 20.91 -17.15 16.78
CA ASN A 111 21.62 -16.94 18.04
C ASN A 111 22.81 -15.96 17.85
N LYS A 112 22.53 -14.72 17.40
CA LYS A 112 23.56 -13.78 16.95
C LYS A 112 23.28 -12.33 17.36
N ILE A 113 24.38 -11.62 17.65
CA ILE A 113 24.48 -10.24 18.17
C ILE A 113 23.73 -9.20 17.31
N PHE A 114 23.48 -9.48 16.03
CA PHE A 114 22.88 -8.55 15.08
C PHE A 114 21.35 -8.63 14.94
N VAL A 115 20.66 -9.48 15.70
CA VAL A 115 19.21 -9.65 15.60
C VAL A 115 18.50 -9.12 16.85
N LYS A 116 17.44 -8.33 16.65
CA LYS A 116 16.56 -7.88 17.72
C LYS A 116 15.12 -8.35 17.48
N PRO A 117 14.42 -8.81 18.53
CA PRO A 117 12.99 -9.04 18.44
C PRO A 117 12.20 -7.75 18.37
N ASP A 118 10.97 -7.88 17.90
CA ASP A 118 9.94 -6.91 18.16
C ASP A 118 9.35 -7.00 19.58
N ALA A 119 8.59 -5.97 19.95
CA ALA A 119 7.81 -5.89 21.19
C ALA A 119 6.32 -6.19 20.94
N PHE A 120 5.42 -6.03 21.92
CA PHE A 120 3.96 -6.24 21.79
C PHE A 120 3.35 -5.61 20.52
N GLY A 121 2.41 -6.28 19.85
CA GLY A 121 1.94 -5.95 18.49
C GLY A 121 2.94 -6.44 17.41
N GLU A 122 2.57 -6.52 16.13
CA GLU A 122 3.48 -7.10 15.13
C GLU A 122 4.39 -6.04 14.49
N MET A 123 5.71 -6.29 14.44
CA MET A 123 6.59 -5.59 13.48
C MET A 123 6.36 -6.21 12.10
N HIS A 124 5.35 -5.73 11.37
CA HIS A 124 4.86 -6.36 10.15
C HIS A 124 5.50 -5.78 8.87
N ASN A 125 6.64 -5.10 9.00
CA ASN A 125 7.46 -4.67 7.88
C ASN A 125 8.10 -5.86 7.12
N LYS A 126 8.44 -5.63 5.83
CA LYS A 126 9.19 -6.56 4.96
C LYS A 126 10.17 -5.80 4.09
N PHE A 127 11.14 -5.12 4.70
CA PHE A 127 12.11 -4.34 3.94
C PHE A 127 13.55 -4.61 4.36
N CYS A 128 14.48 -4.34 3.45
CA CYS A 128 15.90 -4.15 3.78
C CYS A 128 16.49 -2.97 3.02
N ILE A 129 17.38 -2.24 3.69
CA ILE A 129 18.28 -1.23 3.15
C ILE A 129 19.66 -1.84 2.98
N ILE A 130 20.27 -1.64 1.81
CA ILE A 130 21.60 -2.15 1.45
C ILE A 130 22.48 -0.96 1.10
N ASP A 131 23.59 -0.82 1.83
CA ASP A 131 24.61 0.22 1.65
C ASP A 131 24.06 1.66 1.62
N GLN A 132 22.92 1.90 2.28
CA GLN A 132 22.15 3.17 2.21
C GLN A 132 21.84 3.62 0.76
N GLN A 133 21.89 2.70 -0.19
CA GLN A 133 21.73 2.99 -1.62
C GLN A 133 20.53 2.25 -2.20
N TRP A 134 20.27 1.03 -1.75
CA TRP A 134 19.18 0.22 -2.26
C TRP A 134 18.18 -0.10 -1.17
N LEU A 135 16.92 -0.12 -1.55
CA LEU A 135 15.82 -0.58 -0.73
C LEU A 135 15.09 -1.69 -1.47
N PHE A 136 14.75 -2.76 -0.76
CA PHE A 136 13.60 -3.57 -1.16
C PHE A 136 12.50 -3.53 -0.10
N THR A 137 11.24 -3.57 -0.53
CA THR A 137 10.04 -3.65 0.33
C THR A 137 8.91 -4.39 -0.40
N GLY A 138 7.70 -4.42 0.17
CA GLY A 138 6.49 -4.96 -0.46
C GLY A 138 5.69 -5.83 0.49
N SER A 139 4.92 -6.75 -0.08
CA SER A 139 4.11 -7.71 0.69
C SER A 139 4.77 -9.09 0.88
N THR A 140 5.97 -9.27 0.33
CA THR A 140 6.72 -10.54 0.33
C THR A 140 7.42 -10.78 1.67
N ASN A 141 6.98 -11.80 2.42
CA ASN A 141 7.83 -12.37 3.47
C ASN A 141 8.86 -13.31 2.81
N PRO A 142 10.18 -13.16 3.06
CA PRO A 142 11.19 -14.06 2.52
C PRO A 142 11.14 -15.44 3.18
N THR A 143 10.20 -16.25 2.70
CA THR A 143 9.93 -17.64 3.07
C THR A 143 9.78 -18.46 1.80
N GLU A 144 9.96 -19.79 1.89
CA GLU A 144 9.71 -20.71 0.77
C GLU A 144 8.32 -20.50 0.15
N ASN A 145 7.27 -20.41 0.97
CA ASN A 145 5.92 -20.16 0.46
C ASN A 145 5.79 -18.75 -0.12
N GLY A 146 6.37 -17.73 0.52
CA GLY A 146 6.35 -16.34 0.05
C GLY A 146 6.93 -16.18 -1.34
N VAL A 147 8.12 -16.74 -1.58
CA VAL A 147 8.84 -16.55 -2.85
C VAL A 147 8.46 -17.56 -3.93
N GLN A 148 7.99 -18.76 -3.58
CA GLN A 148 7.72 -19.83 -4.57
C GLN A 148 6.23 -20.15 -4.79
N LYS A 149 5.31 -19.72 -3.91
CA LYS A 149 3.91 -20.20 -4.00
C LYS A 149 2.83 -19.14 -3.79
N ASN A 150 3.09 -18.12 -2.98
CA ASN A 150 2.12 -17.09 -2.66
C ASN A 150 2.10 -16.02 -3.75
N ASN A 151 0.93 -15.47 -4.08
CA ASN A 151 0.84 -14.28 -4.93
C ASN A 151 1.17 -13.06 -4.06
N ASN A 152 2.30 -12.38 -4.28
CA ASN A 152 2.71 -11.19 -3.54
C ASN A 152 3.62 -10.30 -4.39
N ASN A 153 4.01 -9.13 -3.87
CA ASN A 153 4.86 -8.19 -4.60
C ASN A 153 6.15 -7.87 -3.83
N LEU A 154 7.21 -7.64 -4.59
CA LEU A 154 8.50 -7.14 -4.17
C LEU A 154 8.79 -5.87 -4.97
N LEU A 155 9.16 -4.81 -4.27
CA LEU A 155 9.57 -3.54 -4.87
C LEU A 155 11.05 -3.34 -4.57
N ILE A 156 11.84 -2.94 -5.57
CA ILE A 156 13.26 -2.62 -5.42
C ILE A 156 13.52 -1.23 -5.99
N THR A 157 14.22 -0.40 -5.24
CA THR A 157 14.54 0.97 -5.64
C THR A 157 15.92 1.42 -5.20
N ASP A 158 16.46 2.39 -5.91
CA ASP A 158 17.65 3.18 -5.59
C ASP A 158 17.33 4.67 -5.38
N LEU A 159 16.06 5.04 -5.16
CA LEU A 159 15.65 6.42 -4.89
C LEU A 159 16.20 6.90 -3.54
N PRO A 160 17.20 7.80 -3.49
CA PRO A 160 17.88 8.17 -2.25
C PRO A 160 16.95 8.67 -1.15
N THR A 161 15.90 9.42 -1.51
CA THR A 161 14.94 9.94 -0.54
C THR A 161 14.09 8.84 0.07
N LEU A 162 13.66 7.86 -0.74
CA LEU A 162 12.88 6.72 -0.22
C LEU A 162 13.75 5.81 0.64
N VAL A 163 14.99 5.55 0.20
CA VAL A 163 15.96 4.78 0.99
C VAL A 163 16.22 5.46 2.35
N GLY A 164 16.40 6.78 2.35
CA GLY A 164 16.59 7.57 3.57
C GLY A 164 15.39 7.50 4.53
N ASN A 165 14.15 7.55 4.02
CA ASN A 165 12.95 7.41 4.84
C ASN A 165 12.90 6.03 5.54
N TYR A 166 13.21 4.95 4.82
CA TYR A 166 13.24 3.59 5.39
C TYR A 166 14.40 3.38 6.36
N GLU A 167 15.54 4.05 6.15
CA GLU A 167 16.67 4.04 7.09
C GLU A 167 16.31 4.77 8.40
N ASP A 168 15.61 5.91 8.32
CA ASP A 168 15.07 6.63 9.49
C ASP A 168 14.12 5.72 10.30
N GLU A 169 13.18 5.04 9.64
CA GLU A 169 12.26 4.08 10.25
C GLU A 169 13.01 2.89 10.87
N PHE A 170 13.95 2.30 10.13
CA PHE A 170 14.77 1.21 10.65
C PHE A 170 15.53 1.61 11.92
N ALA A 171 16.05 2.83 11.99
CA ALA A 171 16.74 3.33 13.16
C ALA A 171 15.81 3.41 14.39
N GLU A 172 14.53 3.74 14.21
CA GLU A 172 13.53 3.73 15.27
C GLU A 172 13.29 2.31 15.80
N LEU A 173 13.01 1.36 14.88
CA LEU A 173 12.84 -0.06 15.21
C LEU A 173 14.08 -0.65 15.90
N TRP A 174 15.27 -0.38 15.36
CA TRP A 174 16.53 -0.87 15.92
C TRP A 174 16.81 -0.32 17.32
N ASN A 175 16.37 0.91 17.61
CA ASN A 175 16.48 1.53 18.93
C ASN A 175 15.34 1.15 19.88
N GLY A 176 14.45 0.24 19.48
CA GLY A 176 13.37 -0.28 20.32
C GLY A 176 12.12 0.59 20.33
N THR A 177 12.00 1.52 19.39
CA THR A 177 10.79 2.31 19.18
C THR A 177 9.91 1.56 18.19
N PHE A 178 8.82 1.00 18.68
CA PHE A 178 7.85 0.23 17.90
C PHE A 178 6.43 0.77 18.15
N LYS A 179 5.56 0.66 17.15
CA LYS A 179 4.14 1.04 17.13
C LYS A 179 3.91 2.52 17.46
N LYS A 180 4.91 3.33 17.14
CA LYS A 180 4.99 4.77 17.30
C LYS A 180 6.29 5.20 16.65
N GLY A 181 6.39 6.48 16.36
CA GLY A 181 7.62 7.00 15.80
C GLY A 181 7.48 8.47 15.49
N ARG A 182 8.35 8.92 14.59
CA ARG A 182 8.17 10.21 13.92
C ARG A 182 7.48 9.97 12.58
N GLU A 183 6.56 10.86 12.24
CA GLU A 183 5.99 10.90 10.90
C GLU A 183 7.09 11.04 9.85
N VAL A 184 6.88 10.43 8.67
CA VAL A 184 7.81 10.53 7.55
C VAL A 184 8.00 12.00 7.16
N LYS A 185 9.26 12.42 7.04
CA LYS A 185 9.60 13.81 6.67
C LYS A 185 9.35 14.10 5.20
N ASN A 186 9.89 13.25 4.32
CA ASN A 186 9.86 13.43 2.88
C ASN A 186 8.80 12.50 2.27
N GLN A 187 7.54 12.83 2.51
CA GLN A 187 6.42 11.95 2.16
C GLN A 187 6.22 11.82 0.66
N ILE A 188 6.58 12.82 -0.14
CA ILE A 188 6.29 12.87 -1.58
C ILE A 188 7.60 12.98 -2.34
N ILE A 189 7.81 12.04 -3.27
CA ILE A 189 9.04 11.90 -4.05
C ILE A 189 8.65 11.90 -5.52
N PHE A 190 9.29 12.77 -6.31
CA PHE A 190 9.14 12.84 -7.76
C PHE A 190 10.35 12.16 -8.40
N ALA A 191 10.10 11.14 -9.22
CA ALA A 191 11.13 10.37 -9.92
C ALA A 191 10.72 10.20 -11.38
N GLU A 192 11.24 11.07 -12.24
CA GLU A 192 10.86 11.17 -13.66
C GLU A 192 9.33 11.29 -13.85
N ASN A 193 8.68 10.24 -14.37
CA ASN A 193 7.24 10.17 -14.60
C ASN A 193 6.47 9.46 -13.47
N THR A 194 7.13 9.18 -12.34
CA THR A 194 6.54 8.50 -11.18
C THR A 194 6.49 9.45 -10.00
N THR A 195 5.34 9.53 -9.33
CA THR A 195 5.23 10.15 -8.00
C THR A 195 5.03 9.05 -6.96
N ILE A 196 5.88 9.01 -5.94
CA ILE A 196 5.75 8.09 -4.81
C ILE A 196 5.37 8.86 -3.56
N GLN A 197 4.39 8.35 -2.83
CA GLN A 197 4.14 8.75 -1.45
C GLN A 197 4.49 7.60 -0.51
N ASN A 198 5.16 7.89 0.60
CA ASN A 198 5.58 6.90 1.59
C ASN A 198 5.10 7.27 3.00
N TYR A 199 4.57 6.26 3.70
CA TYR A 199 4.02 6.38 5.04
C TYR A 199 4.37 5.15 5.88
N PHE A 200 4.62 5.35 7.17
CA PHE A 200 4.77 4.33 8.21
C PHE A 200 3.62 4.41 9.23
N CYS A 201 3.16 3.25 9.68
CA CYS A 201 2.05 3.12 10.60
C CYS A 201 2.53 2.57 11.94
N PRO A 202 1.96 3.06 13.06
CA PRO A 202 0.73 3.85 13.14
C PRO A 202 0.87 5.38 13.00
N GLU A 203 2.07 5.94 13.10
CA GLU A 203 2.31 7.39 13.20
C GLU A 203 1.77 8.24 12.03
N ASP A 204 1.80 7.75 10.79
CA ASP A 204 1.32 8.53 9.63
C ASP A 204 -0.19 8.35 9.32
N ASN A 205 -0.91 7.55 10.12
CA ASN A 205 -2.32 7.24 9.90
C ASN A 205 -2.59 6.74 8.47
N CYS A 206 -1.92 5.65 8.08
CA CYS A 206 -1.91 5.19 6.68
C CYS A 206 -3.32 4.88 6.16
N ALA A 207 -4.27 4.42 6.99
CA ALA A 207 -5.65 4.22 6.55
C ALA A 207 -6.30 5.53 6.07
N GLN A 208 -5.97 6.67 6.68
CA GLN A 208 -6.41 7.98 6.21
C GLN A 208 -5.75 8.39 4.89
N GLN A 209 -4.48 8.04 4.67
CA GLN A 209 -3.78 8.31 3.40
C GLN A 209 -4.35 7.44 2.27
N ILE A 210 -4.57 6.14 2.52
CA ILE A 210 -5.25 5.22 1.61
C ILE A 210 -6.66 5.74 1.28
N SER A 211 -7.42 6.17 2.29
CA SER A 211 -8.77 6.73 2.10
C SER A 211 -8.77 7.94 1.17
N ARG A 212 -7.85 8.90 1.39
CA ARG A 212 -7.73 10.11 0.55
C ARG A 212 -7.43 9.77 -0.90
N GLU A 213 -6.59 8.77 -1.13
CA GLU A 213 -6.23 8.37 -2.49
C GLU A 213 -7.40 7.66 -3.19
N LEU A 214 -8.07 6.73 -2.51
CA LEU A 214 -9.27 6.06 -3.05
C LEU A 214 -10.40 7.06 -3.35
N GLU A 215 -10.56 8.11 -2.54
CA GLU A 215 -11.51 9.20 -2.78
C GLU A 215 -11.25 9.98 -4.07
N LYS A 216 -10.02 9.94 -4.64
CA LYS A 216 -9.70 10.59 -5.91
C LYS A 216 -10.24 9.83 -7.13
N ALA A 217 -10.47 8.52 -7.01
CA ALA A 217 -10.86 7.65 -8.11
C ALA A 217 -12.07 8.19 -8.91
N LYS A 218 -11.97 8.11 -10.24
CA LYS A 218 -12.98 8.62 -11.19
C LYS A 218 -13.50 7.56 -12.16
N ARG A 219 -12.76 6.49 -12.42
CA ARG A 219 -13.05 5.48 -13.44
C ARG A 219 -13.10 4.07 -12.86
N SER A 220 -12.05 3.66 -12.16
CA SER A 220 -11.91 2.28 -11.68
C SER A 220 -11.16 2.18 -10.36
N ILE A 221 -11.54 1.18 -9.56
CA ILE A 221 -10.75 0.70 -8.42
C ILE A 221 -10.71 -0.82 -8.49
N TYR A 222 -9.51 -1.39 -8.61
CA TYR A 222 -9.28 -2.83 -8.51
C TYR A 222 -8.52 -3.14 -7.22
N PHE A 223 -8.91 -4.20 -6.50
CA PHE A 223 -8.19 -4.59 -5.27
C PHE A 223 -7.83 -6.07 -5.19
N MET A 224 -6.69 -6.33 -4.55
CA MET A 224 -6.21 -7.67 -4.18
C MET A 224 -5.73 -7.60 -2.74
N THR A 225 -6.48 -8.18 -1.80
CA THR A 225 -6.21 -8.04 -0.37
C THR A 225 -6.16 -9.38 0.36
N PHE A 226 -5.08 -9.61 1.10
CA PHE A 226 -4.96 -10.75 2.01
C PHE A 226 -6.03 -10.67 3.11
N SER A 227 -5.94 -9.69 4.03
CA SER A 227 -6.95 -9.45 5.07
C SER A 227 -7.55 -8.06 4.90
N PHE A 228 -8.87 -7.95 4.98
CA PHE A 228 -9.58 -6.68 4.82
C PHE A 228 -10.75 -6.60 5.80
N THR A 229 -10.65 -5.70 6.78
CA THR A 229 -11.68 -5.45 7.81
C THR A 229 -11.84 -3.96 8.15
N HIS A 230 -11.08 -3.06 7.50
CA HIS A 230 -11.16 -1.63 7.80
C HIS A 230 -12.41 -0.99 7.21
N GLU A 231 -13.37 -0.65 8.08
CA GLU A 231 -14.71 -0.19 7.70
C GLU A 231 -14.71 1.09 6.86
N LYS A 232 -13.87 2.09 7.19
CA LYS A 232 -13.80 3.34 6.42
C LYS A 232 -13.39 3.10 4.96
N ILE A 233 -12.33 2.32 4.75
CA ILE A 233 -11.85 1.96 3.41
C ILE A 233 -12.95 1.18 2.65
N ALA A 234 -13.61 0.22 3.30
CA ALA A 234 -14.69 -0.53 2.68
C ALA A 234 -15.89 0.36 2.29
N ASN A 235 -16.24 1.33 3.13
CA ASN A 235 -17.32 2.28 2.85
C ASN A 235 -16.97 3.21 1.69
N ILE A 236 -15.71 3.64 1.54
CA ILE A 236 -15.26 4.42 0.38
C ILE A 236 -15.46 3.62 -0.92
N LEU A 237 -15.11 2.34 -0.93
CA LEU A 237 -15.31 1.48 -2.11
C LEU A 237 -16.80 1.34 -2.47
N LEU A 238 -17.68 1.18 -1.48
CA LEU A 238 -19.13 1.15 -1.68
C LEU A 238 -19.65 2.47 -2.26
N LEU A 239 -19.25 3.61 -1.69
CA LEU A 239 -19.65 4.93 -2.18
C LEU A 239 -19.15 5.18 -3.60
N LYS A 240 -17.91 4.80 -3.91
CA LYS A 240 -17.35 4.91 -5.26
C LYS A 240 -18.12 4.07 -6.28
N ASN A 241 -18.51 2.85 -5.91
CA ASN A 241 -19.34 2.01 -6.76
C ASN A 241 -20.72 2.65 -7.02
N LEU A 242 -21.33 3.25 -5.98
CA LEU A 242 -22.59 4.00 -6.10
C LEU A 242 -22.45 5.25 -6.99
N ASP A 243 -21.29 5.91 -6.96
CA ASP A 243 -20.96 7.07 -7.80
C ASP A 243 -20.61 6.68 -9.27
N GLY A 244 -20.70 5.38 -9.61
CA GLY A 244 -20.46 4.89 -10.97
C GLY A 244 -19.00 4.57 -11.31
N VAL A 245 -18.09 4.59 -10.33
CA VAL A 245 -16.72 4.07 -10.49
C VAL A 245 -16.79 2.54 -10.53
N SER A 246 -16.10 1.91 -11.48
CA SER A 246 -16.03 0.45 -11.57
C SER A 246 -15.19 -0.11 -10.42
N VAL A 247 -15.81 -0.74 -9.42
CA VAL A 247 -15.09 -1.34 -8.29
C VAL A 247 -15.19 -2.85 -8.32
N GLU A 248 -14.04 -3.52 -8.34
CA GLU A 248 -13.95 -4.98 -8.38
C GLU A 248 -12.71 -5.50 -7.66
N GLY A 249 -12.72 -6.76 -7.19
CA GLY A 249 -11.57 -7.25 -6.45
C GLY A 249 -11.54 -8.73 -6.11
N VAL A 250 -10.43 -9.14 -5.50
CA VAL A 250 -10.21 -10.49 -4.99
C VAL A 250 -9.75 -10.40 -3.53
N ILE A 251 -10.41 -11.15 -2.65
CA ILE A 251 -10.04 -11.30 -1.22
C ILE A 251 -9.49 -12.71 -1.02
N GLU A 252 -8.44 -12.85 -0.20
CA GLU A 252 -7.91 -14.18 0.11
C GLU A 252 -9.01 -15.07 0.68
N ARG A 253 -9.14 -16.29 0.14
CA ARG A 253 -10.29 -17.16 0.32
C ARG A 253 -10.58 -17.52 1.78
N ARG A 254 -9.53 -17.71 2.60
CA ARG A 254 -9.63 -18.02 4.02
C ARG A 254 -9.86 -16.77 4.86
N GLN A 255 -9.50 -15.59 4.35
CA GLN A 255 -9.75 -14.29 4.98
C GLN A 255 -11.09 -13.64 4.59
N ALA A 256 -11.79 -14.19 3.59
CA ALA A 256 -13.17 -13.82 3.24
C ALA A 256 -14.19 -14.33 4.28
N THR A 257 -14.03 -13.90 5.53
CA THR A 257 -14.86 -14.22 6.70
C THR A 257 -16.06 -13.27 6.83
N LYS A 258 -16.90 -13.48 7.85
CA LYS A 258 -18.05 -12.60 8.17
C LYS A 258 -17.66 -11.15 8.51
N ASP A 259 -16.43 -10.95 8.99
CA ASP A 259 -15.93 -9.63 9.40
C ASP A 259 -15.26 -8.91 8.22
N SER A 260 -15.02 -9.63 7.12
CA SER A 260 -14.53 -9.04 5.87
C SER A 260 -15.69 -8.40 5.08
N PRO A 261 -15.42 -7.42 4.21
CA PRO A 261 -16.46 -6.80 3.39
C PRO A 261 -16.96 -7.69 2.25
N PHE A 262 -16.43 -8.92 2.09
CA PHE A 262 -16.71 -9.81 0.96
C PHE A 262 -18.22 -9.96 0.64
N GLN A 263 -19.02 -10.30 1.66
CA GLN A 263 -20.46 -10.50 1.46
C GLN A 263 -21.17 -9.16 1.20
N ARG A 264 -20.81 -8.12 1.96
CA ARG A 264 -21.38 -6.78 1.82
C ARG A 264 -21.13 -6.19 0.42
N PHE A 265 -19.92 -6.37 -0.11
CA PHE A 265 -19.54 -5.92 -1.46
C PHE A 265 -20.39 -6.60 -2.54
N ASN A 266 -20.47 -7.93 -2.53
CA ASN A 266 -21.25 -8.66 -3.51
C ASN A 266 -22.76 -8.34 -3.44
N GLN A 267 -23.30 -8.11 -2.24
CA GLN A 267 -24.70 -7.69 -2.07
C GLN A 267 -24.97 -6.27 -2.59
N ASN A 268 -23.95 -5.43 -2.74
CA ASN A 268 -24.05 -4.05 -3.20
C ASN A 268 -23.38 -3.83 -4.57
N GLY A 269 -23.26 -4.89 -5.37
CA GLY A 269 -22.87 -4.80 -6.78
C GLY A 269 -21.37 -4.67 -7.05
N ILE A 270 -20.50 -4.77 -6.03
CA ILE A 270 -19.05 -4.84 -6.22
C ILE A 270 -18.67 -6.29 -6.51
N SER A 271 -18.19 -6.58 -7.71
CA SER A 271 -17.77 -7.92 -8.11
C SER A 271 -16.53 -8.36 -7.33
N THR A 272 -16.73 -9.13 -6.26
CA THR A 272 -15.66 -9.57 -5.36
C THR A 272 -15.57 -11.09 -5.33
N LEU A 273 -14.41 -11.62 -5.71
CA LEU A 273 -14.15 -13.06 -5.71
C LEU A 273 -13.29 -13.49 -4.52
N LYS A 274 -13.43 -14.77 -4.14
CA LYS A 274 -12.47 -15.43 -3.24
C LYS A 274 -11.28 -15.91 -4.05
N ASP A 275 -10.08 -15.73 -3.51
CA ASP A 275 -8.84 -16.16 -4.16
C ASP A 275 -8.86 -17.64 -4.60
N GLY A 276 -8.27 -17.89 -5.76
CA GLY A 276 -8.14 -19.22 -6.36
C GLY A 276 -6.80 -19.90 -6.12
N ASN A 277 -5.78 -19.19 -5.60
CA ASN A 277 -4.48 -19.80 -5.32
C ASN A 277 -4.63 -20.88 -4.22
N PRO A 278 -4.13 -22.12 -4.44
CA PRO A 278 -4.22 -23.18 -3.43
C PRO A 278 -3.40 -22.87 -2.17
N GLN A 279 -2.36 -22.05 -2.29
CA GLN A 279 -1.60 -21.46 -1.19
C GLN A 279 -2.22 -20.15 -0.74
N THR A 280 -1.67 -18.97 -1.06
CA THR A 280 -2.15 -17.70 -0.50
C THR A 280 -1.93 -16.55 -1.46
N MET A 281 -2.99 -15.80 -1.77
CA MET A 281 -2.85 -14.43 -2.26
C MET A 281 -2.55 -13.49 -1.08
N HIS A 282 -1.30 -13.02 -1.02
CA HIS A 282 -0.75 -12.19 0.04
C HIS A 282 -0.52 -10.72 -0.40
N HIS A 283 -1.16 -10.28 -1.48
CA HIS A 283 -1.17 -8.87 -1.87
C HIS A 283 -1.93 -8.02 -0.85
N LYS A 284 -1.53 -6.75 -0.78
CA LYS A 284 -2.30 -5.65 -0.18
C LYS A 284 -2.24 -4.53 -1.20
N VAL A 285 -3.13 -4.59 -2.18
CA VAL A 285 -3.05 -3.76 -3.39
C VAL A 285 -4.41 -3.12 -3.66
N PHE A 286 -4.37 -1.82 -3.94
CA PHE A 286 -5.44 -1.10 -4.64
C PHE A 286 -4.85 -0.47 -5.91
N ILE A 287 -5.57 -0.54 -7.01
CA ILE A 287 -5.21 0.07 -8.30
C ILE A 287 -6.33 1.04 -8.66
N ILE A 288 -5.99 2.30 -8.89
CA ILE A 288 -6.95 3.38 -9.11
C ILE A 288 -6.74 3.95 -10.51
N ASP A 289 -7.83 4.02 -11.29
CA ASP A 289 -7.90 4.66 -12.60
C ASP A 289 -6.81 4.22 -13.61
N ASP A 290 -6.35 2.97 -13.50
CA ASP A 290 -5.25 2.37 -14.28
C ASP A 290 -3.92 3.12 -14.17
N ARG A 291 -3.71 3.89 -13.10
CA ARG A 291 -2.59 4.82 -12.97
C ARG A 291 -1.92 4.82 -11.60
N THR A 292 -2.71 4.77 -10.53
CA THR A 292 -2.15 4.82 -9.16
C THR A 292 -2.23 3.44 -8.53
N VAL A 293 -1.15 3.01 -7.88
CA VAL A 293 -1.10 1.77 -7.09
C VAL A 293 -0.83 2.10 -5.64
N ILE A 294 -1.62 1.53 -4.75
CA ILE A 294 -1.35 1.52 -3.31
C ILE A 294 -0.87 0.13 -2.95
N THR A 295 0.31 0.01 -2.34
CA THR A 295 0.80 -1.26 -1.81
C THR A 295 1.74 -1.07 -0.62
N GLY A 296 2.38 -2.14 -0.14
CA GLY A 296 3.23 -2.17 1.04
C GLY A 296 2.98 -3.41 1.88
N SER A 297 3.31 -3.34 3.16
CA SER A 297 3.09 -4.45 4.10
C SER A 297 1.68 -4.45 4.70
N MET A 298 1.05 -3.27 4.79
CA MET A 298 -0.19 -3.04 5.53
C MET A 298 -1.39 -3.76 4.91
N ASN A 299 -2.04 -4.63 5.69
CA ASN A 299 -3.40 -5.10 5.39
C ASN A 299 -4.42 -3.99 5.74
N PRO A 300 -5.47 -3.74 4.91
CA PRO A 300 -6.52 -2.77 5.23
C PRO A 300 -7.40 -3.25 6.40
N THR A 301 -6.88 -3.14 7.61
CA THR A 301 -7.46 -3.57 8.89
C THR A 301 -7.15 -2.52 9.96
N ASN A 302 -7.90 -2.50 11.07
CA ASN A 302 -7.60 -1.58 12.17
C ASN A 302 -6.24 -1.89 12.82
N ASN A 303 -5.87 -3.17 12.96
CA ASN A 303 -4.55 -3.53 13.50
C ASN A 303 -3.41 -3.01 12.62
N GLY A 304 -3.53 -3.11 11.30
CA GLY A 304 -2.54 -2.56 10.37
C GLY A 304 -2.38 -1.04 10.46
N ASN A 305 -3.40 -0.31 10.92
CA ASN A 305 -3.34 1.14 11.07
C ASN A 305 -2.92 1.59 12.47
N GLU A 306 -3.28 0.85 13.51
CA GLU A 306 -3.22 1.33 14.90
C GLU A 306 -2.27 0.52 15.79
N ARG A 307 -1.87 -0.69 15.39
CA ARG A 307 -1.19 -1.65 16.29
C ARG A 307 0.03 -2.36 15.73
N ASN A 308 0.22 -2.36 14.43
CA ASN A 308 1.36 -3.00 13.79
C ASN A 308 2.31 -1.92 13.24
N ASP A 309 3.61 -2.22 13.24
CA ASP A 309 4.57 -1.45 12.43
C ASP A 309 4.40 -1.88 10.97
N GLU A 310 3.98 -0.96 10.11
CA GLU A 310 3.66 -1.24 8.72
C GLU A 310 4.14 -0.10 7.82
N ASN A 311 4.32 -0.38 6.53
CA ASN A 311 4.58 0.64 5.53
C ASN A 311 3.55 0.62 4.40
N VAL A 312 3.30 1.80 3.84
CA VAL A 312 2.45 2.02 2.67
C VAL A 312 3.21 2.88 1.65
N LEU A 313 3.09 2.47 0.39
CA LEU A 313 3.51 3.22 -0.78
C LEU A 313 2.29 3.53 -1.66
N ILE A 314 2.13 4.79 -2.05
CA ILE A 314 1.16 5.24 -3.06
C ILE A 314 1.95 5.69 -4.27
N ILE A 315 1.79 5.02 -5.39
CA ILE A 315 2.65 5.16 -6.58
C ILE A 315 1.77 5.60 -7.74
N ASP A 316 1.88 6.85 -8.17
CA ASP A 316 1.29 7.35 -9.42
C ASP A 316 2.29 7.07 -10.55
N SER A 317 2.01 6.03 -11.33
CA SER A 317 2.78 5.62 -12.51
C SER A 317 1.95 4.65 -13.35
N GLU A 318 1.63 5.07 -14.58
CA GLU A 318 0.87 4.24 -15.53
C GLU A 318 1.59 2.91 -15.82
N GLU A 319 2.92 2.93 -15.93
CA GLU A 319 3.71 1.72 -16.17
C GLU A 319 3.57 0.71 -15.03
N ILE A 320 3.75 1.16 -13.78
CA ILE A 320 3.63 0.30 -12.60
C ILE A 320 2.18 -0.18 -12.42
N ALA A 321 1.20 0.71 -12.62
CA ALA A 321 -0.21 0.34 -12.57
C ALA A 321 -0.56 -0.74 -13.59
N GLN A 322 0.00 -0.67 -14.80
CA GLN A 322 -0.25 -1.68 -15.83
C GLN A 322 0.33 -3.05 -15.45
N GLN A 323 1.48 -3.11 -14.75
CA GLN A 323 2.03 -4.36 -14.21
C GLN A 323 1.08 -4.98 -13.18
N PHE A 324 0.58 -4.18 -12.23
CA PHE A 324 -0.38 -4.64 -11.22
C PHE A 324 -1.75 -5.00 -11.81
N LEU A 325 -2.22 -4.32 -12.86
CA LEU A 325 -3.44 -4.68 -13.57
C LEU A 325 -3.31 -6.05 -14.26
N ASN A 326 -2.15 -6.35 -14.83
CA ASN A 326 -1.89 -7.66 -15.42
C ASN A 326 -1.91 -8.77 -14.36
N GLU A 327 -1.35 -8.49 -13.16
CA GLU A 327 -1.47 -9.40 -12.03
C GLU A 327 -2.92 -9.57 -11.57
N TYR A 328 -3.65 -8.47 -11.42
CA TYR A 328 -5.06 -8.49 -11.04
C TYR A 328 -5.88 -9.37 -11.98
N ARG A 329 -5.74 -9.19 -13.31
CA ARG A 329 -6.43 -10.00 -14.31
C ARG A 329 -6.11 -11.49 -14.16
N ARG A 330 -4.84 -11.82 -13.89
CA ARG A 330 -4.41 -13.21 -13.67
C ARG A 330 -5.02 -13.80 -12.40
N VAL A 331 -4.90 -13.10 -11.26
CA VAL A 331 -5.44 -13.52 -9.96
C VAL A 331 -6.95 -13.67 -10.03
N ARG A 332 -7.63 -12.73 -10.68
CA ARG A 332 -9.08 -12.81 -10.93
C ARG A 332 -9.45 -14.03 -11.77
N ALA A 333 -8.77 -14.27 -12.89
CA ALA A 333 -9.04 -15.44 -13.73
C ALA A 333 -8.78 -16.77 -12.97
N GLU A 334 -7.79 -16.79 -12.08
CA GLU A 334 -7.55 -17.92 -11.17
C GLU A 334 -8.71 -18.13 -10.19
N ALA A 335 -9.21 -17.05 -9.57
CA ALA A 335 -10.38 -17.07 -8.70
C ALA A 335 -11.66 -17.54 -9.43
N GLU A 336 -11.91 -17.07 -10.66
CA GLU A 336 -13.05 -17.46 -11.49
C GLU A 336 -13.03 -18.97 -11.80
N ARG A 337 -11.86 -19.52 -12.16
CA ARG A 337 -11.70 -20.97 -12.38
C ARG A 337 -11.99 -21.77 -11.12
N ALA A 338 -11.47 -21.33 -9.97
CA ALA A 338 -11.70 -22.00 -8.69
C ALA A 338 -13.19 -21.99 -8.30
N ALA A 339 -13.89 -20.88 -8.52
CA ALA A 339 -15.32 -20.78 -8.28
C ALA A 339 -16.15 -21.72 -9.17
N ASN A 340 -15.81 -21.81 -10.47
CA ASN A 340 -16.49 -22.70 -11.41
C ASN A 340 -16.31 -24.18 -11.05
N ILE A 341 -15.12 -24.58 -10.62
CA ILE A 341 -14.85 -25.95 -10.14
C ILE A 341 -15.68 -26.26 -8.89
N ALA A 342 -15.77 -25.31 -7.94
CA ALA A 342 -16.54 -25.52 -6.72
C ALA A 342 -18.04 -25.74 -7.01
N ILE A 343 -18.60 -25.02 -7.99
CA ILE A 343 -20.00 -25.20 -8.43
C ILE A 343 -20.20 -26.54 -9.12
N ALA A 344 -19.25 -26.99 -9.94
CA ALA A 344 -19.38 -28.26 -10.68
C ALA A 344 -19.31 -29.51 -9.78
N VAL A 345 -18.83 -29.38 -8.53
CA VAL A 345 -18.68 -30.48 -7.57
C VAL A 345 -19.79 -30.47 -6.50
N MET A 346 -20.67 -29.47 -6.51
CA MET A 346 -21.91 -29.42 -5.71
C MET A 346 -23.05 -30.07 -6.49
#